data_AF-A0A445CTP8-F1
#
_entry.id   AF-A0A445CTP8-F1
#
_cell.length_a   1.000
_cell.length_b   1.000
_cell.length_c   1.000
_cell.angle_alpha   90.00
_cell.angle_beta   90.00
_cell.angle_gamma   90.00
#
_symmetry.space_group_name_H-M   'P 1'
#
loop_
_entity.id
_entity.type
_entity.pdbx_description
1 polymer ?
#
loop_
_entity_poly.entity_id
_entity_poly.type
_entity_poly.pdbx_seq_one_letter_code
_entity_poly.pdbx_strand_id
1 'polypeptide(L)'
;MIGNTTTELQNPSFDKSFRNEVKMLSQIPHKNVVKLDGFCLHHRSLFLAYKYMERGSLFYTLNMDDEEAKELSWIKRVDIINRI
;
A
#
# COMPACT_ATOMS: atom_id res chain seq x y z
N MET A 1 15.51 7.57 2.19
CA MET A 1 16.38 6.39 2.33
C MET A 1 16.28 5.61 1.04
N ILE A 2 17.36 5.55 0.26
CA ILE A 2 17.40 4.82 -1.00
C ILE A 2 17.87 3.41 -0.66
N GLY A 3 16.95 2.44 -0.68
CA GLY A 3 17.28 1.03 -0.49
C GLY A 3 18.20 0.56 -1.62
N ASN A 4 19.27 -0.15 -1.25
CA ASN A 4 20.26 -0.70 -2.15
C ASN A 4 19.69 -1.93 -2.90
N THR A 5 19.38 -1.73 -4.18
CA THR A 5 18.70 -2.66 -5.10
C THR A 5 19.34 -4.03 -5.34
N THR A 6 20.55 -4.31 -4.83
CA THR A 6 21.28 -5.55 -5.16
C THR A 6 21.02 -6.71 -4.19
N THR A 7 20.57 -6.42 -2.96
CA THR A 7 20.52 -7.45 -1.89
C THR A 7 19.13 -8.08 -1.70
N GLU A 8 18.05 -7.34 -2.01
CA GLU A 8 16.67 -7.80 -1.77
C GLU A 8 16.19 -8.84 -2.80
N LEU A 9 16.70 -8.78 -4.03
CA LEU A 9 16.23 -9.60 -5.15
C LEU A 9 16.78 -11.05 -5.17
N GLN A 10 17.72 -11.38 -4.28
CA GLN A 10 18.27 -12.74 -4.13
C GLN A 10 17.57 -13.54 -3.02
N ASN A 11 16.69 -12.92 -2.23
CA ASN A 11 16.02 -13.60 -1.14
C ASN A 11 14.68 -14.19 -1.63
N PRO A 12 14.52 -15.54 -1.63
CA PRO A 12 13.31 -16.22 -2.12
C PRO A 12 12.04 -15.81 -1.35
N SER A 13 12.18 -15.20 -0.17
CA SER A 13 11.06 -14.62 0.56
C SER A 13 10.40 -13.44 -0.16
N PHE A 14 11.14 -12.67 -0.99
CA PHE A 14 10.56 -11.49 -1.66
C PHE A 14 9.63 -11.88 -2.82
N ASP A 15 9.99 -12.88 -3.63
CA ASP A 15 9.08 -13.41 -4.67
C ASP A 15 7.80 -13.98 -4.04
N LYS A 16 7.94 -14.67 -2.90
CA LYS A 16 6.79 -15.18 -2.15
C LYS A 16 5.89 -14.05 -1.64
N SER A 17 6.46 -13.01 -1.03
CA SER A 17 5.69 -11.86 -0.53
C SER A 17 4.95 -11.13 -1.65
N PHE A 18 5.61 -10.87 -2.78
CA PHE A 18 4.96 -10.24 -3.93
C PHE A 18 3.82 -11.09 -4.50
N ARG A 19 4.03 -12.39 -4.68
CA ARG A 19 2.97 -13.30 -5.17
C ARG A 19 1.79 -13.35 -4.20
N ASN A 20 2.05 -13.31 -2.89
CA ASN A 20 1.01 -13.26 -1.88
C ASN A 20 0.21 -11.96 -1.97
N GLU A 21 0.87 -10.83 -2.13
CA GLU A 21 0.22 -9.52 -2.29
C GLU A 21 -0.63 -9.46 -3.55
N VAL A 22 -0.07 -9.85 -4.71
CA VAL A 22 -0.82 -9.95 -5.98
C VAL A 22 -2.04 -10.86 -5.81
N LYS A 23 -1.86 -12.03 -5.20
CA LYS A 23 -2.97 -12.97 -4.98
C LYS A 23 -4.05 -12.36 -4.08
N MET A 24 -3.67 -11.73 -2.97
CA MET A 24 -4.61 -11.11 -2.04
C MET A 24 -5.41 -10.00 -2.73
N LEU A 25 -4.72 -9.06 -3.38
CA LEU A 25 -5.35 -7.92 -4.04
C LEU A 25 -6.20 -8.32 -5.26
N SER A 26 -5.87 -9.44 -5.92
CA SER A 26 -6.67 -9.97 -7.04
C SER A 26 -7.92 -10.72 -6.58
N GLN A 27 -7.91 -11.30 -5.37
CA GLN A 27 -8.99 -12.16 -4.87
C GLN A 27 -9.97 -11.44 -3.94
N ILE A 28 -9.57 -10.30 -3.34
CA ILE A 28 -10.38 -9.57 -2.36
C ILE A 28 -10.88 -8.25 -2.97
N PRO A 29 -12.05 -8.25 -3.64
CA PRO A 29 -12.71 -7.01 -4.04
C PRO A 29 -13.44 -6.40 -2.84
N HIS A 30 -12.80 -5.49 -2.11
CA HIS A 30 -13.41 -4.78 -0.99
C HIS A 30 -13.24 -3.26 -1.11
N LYS A 31 -14.26 -2.48 -0.71
CA LYS A 31 -14.28 -1.02 -0.85
C LYS A 31 -13.16 -0.27 -0.11
N ASN A 32 -12.57 -0.90 0.91
CA ASN A 32 -11.48 -0.34 1.71
C ASN A 32 -10.14 -1.06 1.47
N VAL A 33 -10.07 -1.96 0.47
CA VAL A 33 -8.82 -2.56 -0.02
C VAL A 33 -8.50 -1.94 -1.37
N VAL A 34 -7.24 -1.56 -1.59
CA VAL A 34 -6.83 -0.97 -2.86
C VAL A 34 -7.02 -1.96 -3.99
N LYS A 35 -7.60 -1.51 -5.10
CA LYS A 35 -7.75 -2.34 -6.28
C LYS A 35 -6.42 -2.43 -7.03
N LEU A 36 -6.01 -3.66 -7.35
CA LEU A 36 -4.91 -3.91 -8.27
C LEU A 36 -5.41 -3.79 -9.71
N ASP A 37 -4.81 -2.88 -10.48
CA ASP A 37 -5.10 -2.71 -11.91
C ASP A 37 -4.16 -3.56 -12.78
N GLY A 38 -2.96 -3.86 -12.28
CA GLY A 38 -2.03 -4.78 -12.94
C GLY A 38 -0.75 -5.00 -12.15
N PHE A 39 0.09 -5.92 -12.62
CA PHE A 39 1.41 -6.16 -12.04
C PHE A 39 2.39 -6.61 -13.14
N CYS A 40 3.68 -6.39 -12.93
CA CYS A 40 4.74 -6.86 -13.82
C CYS A 40 5.86 -7.50 -13.00
N LEU A 41 6.31 -8.67 -13.45
CA LEU A 41 7.50 -9.35 -12.95
C LEU A 41 8.46 -9.53 -14.12
N HIS A 42 9.53 -8.76 -14.17
CA HIS A 42 10.49 -8.80 -15.28
C HIS A 42 11.91 -8.56 -14.80
N HIS A 43 12.85 -9.43 -15.18
CA HIS A 43 14.28 -9.33 -14.87
C HIS A 43 14.61 -8.91 -13.42
N ARG A 44 13.89 -9.49 -12.45
CA ARG A 44 14.00 -9.18 -11.01
C ARG A 44 13.49 -7.80 -10.61
N SER A 45 12.67 -7.16 -11.42
CA SER A 45 11.90 -5.99 -11.03
C SER A 45 10.44 -6.39 -10.84
N LEU A 46 9.87 -5.90 -9.75
CA LEU A 46 8.52 -6.18 -9.30
C LEU A 46 7.74 -4.86 -9.31
N PHE A 47 6.69 -4.80 -10.12
CA PHE A 47 5.85 -3.61 -10.22
C PHE A 47 4.41 -3.99 -9.89
N LEU A 48 3.76 -3.16 -9.09
CA LEU A 48 2.32 -3.20 -8.83
C LEU A 48 1.72 -1.89 -9.36
N ALA A 49 0.68 -2.01 -10.17
CA ALA A 49 -0.10 -0.88 -10.65
C ALA A 49 -1.43 -0.86 -9.92
N TYR A 50 -1.65 0.19 -9.14
CA TYR A 50 -2.88 0.43 -8.41
C TYR A 50 -3.31 1.89 -8.58
N LYS A 51 -4.58 2.16 -8.33
CA LYS A 51 -5.10 3.52 -8.35
C LYS A 51 -4.36 4.40 -7.34
N TYR A 52 -3.85 5.54 -7.81
CA TYR A 52 -3.16 6.51 -6.97
C TYR A 52 -4.06 7.02 -5.84
N MET A 53 -3.52 7.08 -4.64
CA MET A 53 -4.19 7.60 -3.44
C MET A 53 -3.60 8.97 -3.13
N GLU A 54 -4.34 10.02 -3.50
CA GLU A 54 -3.83 11.41 -3.47
C GLU A 54 -3.32 11.86 -2.10
N ARG A 55 -3.98 11.41 -1.02
CA ARG A 55 -3.61 11.72 0.37
C ARG A 55 -2.54 10.80 0.95
N GLY A 56 -1.98 9.89 0.14
CA GLY A 56 -0.94 8.97 0.57
C GLY A 56 -1.39 8.04 1.71
N SER A 57 -0.50 7.85 2.68
CA SER A 57 -0.74 6.94 3.80
C SER A 57 -1.40 7.65 4.99
N LEU A 58 -2.34 6.97 5.64
CA LEU A 58 -2.96 7.48 6.87
C LEU A 58 -1.91 7.75 7.96
N PHE A 59 -0.86 6.93 8.03
CA PHE A 59 0.25 7.17 8.95
C PHE A 59 0.92 8.53 8.71
N TYR A 60 1.20 8.87 7.45
CA TYR A 60 1.79 10.14 7.09
C TYR A 60 0.86 11.29 7.45
N THR A 61 -0.39 11.26 6.98
CA THR A 61 -1.39 12.29 7.29
C THR A 61 -1.57 12.51 8.79
N LEU A 62 -1.54 11.45 9.61
CA LEU A 62 -1.75 11.58 11.05
C LEU A 62 -0.53 12.10 11.83
N ASN A 63 0.69 11.92 11.31
CA ASN A 63 1.92 12.17 12.08
C ASN A 63 2.85 13.22 11.47
N MET A 64 2.65 13.59 10.20
CA MET A 64 3.58 14.42 9.43
C MET A 64 2.93 15.67 8.83
N ASP A 65 1.59 15.74 8.78
CA ASP A 65 0.84 16.89 8.27
C ASP A 65 -0.22 17.33 9.28
N ASP A 66 0.09 18.35 10.09
CA ASP A 66 -0.80 18.84 11.14
C ASP A 66 -2.10 19.44 10.60
N GLU A 67 -2.09 20.00 9.39
CA GLU A 67 -3.29 20.58 8.79
C GLU A 67 -4.23 19.49 8.27
N GLU A 68 -3.71 18.48 7.57
CA GLU A 68 -4.52 17.32 7.18
C GLU A 68 -4.96 16.48 8.39
N ALA A 69 -4.15 16.39 9.45
CA ALA A 69 -4.51 15.68 10.67
C ALA A 69 -5.70 16.33 11.39
N LYS A 70 -5.82 17.67 11.34
CA LYS A 70 -6.98 18.41 11.87
C LYS A 70 -8.25 18.13 11.07
N GLU A 71 -8.14 17.94 9.76
CA GLU A 71 -9.26 17.53 8.91
C GLU A 71 -9.80 16.13 9.26
N LEU A 72 -8.98 15.28 9.88
CA LEU A 72 -9.38 14.01 10.46
C LEU A 72 -9.83 14.19 11.92
N SER A 73 -10.98 14.85 12.11
CA SER A 73 -11.62 14.97 13.43
C SER A 73 -11.83 13.61 14.10
N TRP A 74 -12.02 13.58 15.42
CA TRP A 74 -12.22 12.34 16.17
C TRP A 74 -13.33 11.45 15.58
N ILE A 75 -14.46 12.06 15.19
CA ILE A 75 -15.58 11.34 14.56
C ILE A 75 -15.13 10.68 13.24
N LYS A 76 -14.42 11.41 12.38
CA LYS A 76 -13.88 10.87 11.13
C LYS A 76 -12.88 9.72 11.39
N ARG A 77 -12.08 9.80 12.46
CA ARG A 77 -11.15 8.73 12.85
C ARG A 77 -11.89 7.46 13.29
N VAL A 78 -12.96 7.61 14.06
CA VAL A 78 -13.84 6.48 14.45
C VAL A 78 -14.49 5.85 13.22
N ASP A 79 -14.95 6.65 12.26
CA ASP A 79 -15.49 6.15 10.99
C ASP A 79 -14.46 5.40 10.16
N ILE A 80 -13.21 5.87 10.13
CA ILE A 80 -12.10 5.17 9.47
C ILE A 80 -11.86 3.81 10.13
N ILE A 81 -11.81 3.75 11.47
CA ILE A 81 -11.63 2.49 12.21
C ILE A 81 -12.74 1.49 11.89
N ASN A 82 -14.00 1.93 11.84
CA ASN A 82 -15.14 1.07 11.51
C ASN A 82 -15.15 0.55 10.07
N ARG A 83 -14.24 1.04 9.22
CA ARG A 83 -14.09 0.65 7.82
C ARG A 83 -12.87 -0.25 7.59
N ILE A 84 -11.99 -0.44 8.57
CA ILE A 84 -10.81 -1.30 8.47
C ILE A 84 -11.20 -2.76 8.71
#